data_AF-A0A5C5ZPH0-F1
#
_entry.id   AF-A0A5C5ZPH0-F1
#
_cell.length_a   1.000
_cell.length_b   1.000
_cell.length_c   1.000
_cell.angle_alpha   90.00
_cell.angle_beta   90.00
_cell.angle_gamma   90.00
#
_symmetry.space_group_name_H-M   'P 1'
#
loop_
_entity.id
_entity.type
_entity.pdbx_description
1 polymer ?
#
loop_
_entity_poly.entity_id
_entity_poly.type
_entity_poly.pdbx_seq_one_letter_code
_entity_poly.pdbx_strand_id
1 'polypeptide(L)'
;MPSSQSKNRSAGPSKQRSWSIAFASLVVLVSSAYWLWPTPTVTLDDAGYQLTMALYRICNQEDAEGLEKVARSLDQSPELQSLSNESRHAIAMVISRAKVGDWKDALTTCRKLMDDQVRQSSLVAR
;
A
#
# COMPACT_ATOMS: atom_id res chain seq x y z
N MET A 1 -36.77 48.72 38.50
CA MET A 1 -36.22 48.82 37.12
C MET A 1 -35.16 49.92 37.12
N PRO A 2 -34.01 49.82 36.43
CA PRO A 2 -33.72 48.99 35.26
C PRO A 2 -32.60 47.95 35.43
N SER A 3 -32.60 47.04 34.47
CA SER A 3 -31.68 45.96 34.15
C SER A 3 -30.28 46.44 33.74
N SER A 4 -29.24 45.74 34.19
CA SER A 4 -27.90 45.83 33.62
C SER A 4 -27.41 44.44 33.20
N GLN A 5 -27.16 44.35 31.90
CA GLN A 5 -26.98 43.14 31.09
C GLN A 5 -25.72 42.35 31.44
N SER A 6 -25.87 41.02 31.47
CA SER A 6 -24.76 40.07 31.36
C SER A 6 -24.19 40.14 29.93
N LYS A 7 -23.04 40.80 29.78
CA LYS A 7 -22.31 40.89 28.51
C LYS A 7 -21.53 39.59 28.29
N ASN A 8 -22.09 38.74 27.43
CA ASN A 8 -21.49 37.54 26.88
C ASN A 8 -20.02 37.73 26.49
N ARG A 9 -19.13 36.90 27.05
CA ARG A 9 -17.74 36.75 26.61
C ARG A 9 -17.69 35.75 25.46
N SER A 10 -17.70 36.23 24.23
CA SER A 10 -17.32 35.43 23.06
C SER A 10 -15.80 35.31 23.02
N ALA A 11 -15.29 34.18 23.51
CA ALA A 11 -13.91 33.77 23.29
C ALA A 11 -13.73 33.43 21.81
N GLY A 12 -13.00 34.28 21.06
CA GLY A 12 -12.61 34.00 19.68
C GLY A 12 -11.66 32.80 19.64
N PRO A 13 -11.76 31.91 18.63
CA PRO A 13 -10.92 30.72 18.57
C PRO A 13 -9.47 31.10 18.29
N SER A 14 -8.57 30.60 19.15
CA SER A 14 -7.12 30.76 19.08
C SER A 14 -6.57 30.31 17.72
N LYS A 15 -5.92 31.24 17.01
CA LYS A 15 -5.29 31.12 15.68
C LYS A 15 -4.39 29.88 15.48
N GLN A 16 -3.87 29.32 16.58
CA GLN A 16 -2.97 28.16 16.59
C GLN A 16 -3.67 26.81 16.36
N ARG A 17 -4.96 26.65 16.76
CA ARG A 17 -5.71 25.40 16.52
C ARG A 17 -6.17 25.24 15.07
N SER A 18 -6.37 26.35 14.36
CA SER A 18 -6.84 26.31 12.97
C SER A 18 -5.77 25.76 12.01
N TRP A 19 -4.50 26.08 12.24
CA TRP A 19 -3.42 25.65 11.34
C TRP A 19 -3.11 24.16 11.47
N SER A 20 -3.22 23.60 12.67
CA SER A 20 -3.03 22.15 12.91
C SER A 20 -4.12 21.31 12.24
N ILE A 21 -5.36 21.80 12.19
CA ILE A 21 -6.47 21.11 11.51
C ILE A 21 -6.24 21.11 9.99
N ALA A 22 -5.82 22.25 9.43
CA ALA A 22 -5.51 22.37 8.01
C ALA A 22 -4.37 21.44 7.57
N PHE A 23 -3.30 21.33 8.37
CA PHE A 23 -2.19 20.42 8.10
C PHE A 23 -2.61 18.95 8.18
N ALA A 24 -3.38 18.58 9.21
CA ALA A 24 -3.89 17.21 9.34
C ALA A 24 -4.77 16.82 8.14
N SER A 25 -5.64 17.72 7.68
CA SER A 25 -6.46 17.48 6.48
C SER A 25 -5.62 17.35 5.21
N LEU A 26 -4.55 18.15 5.06
CA LEU A 26 -3.66 18.06 3.90
C LEU A 26 -2.92 16.74 3.86
N VAL A 27 -2.40 16.27 5.00
CA VAL A 27 -1.71 14.98 5.10
C VAL A 27 -2.66 13.83 4.75
N VAL A 28 -3.88 13.84 5.28
CA VAL A 28 -4.90 12.81 4.95
C VAL A 28 -5.23 12.83 3.46
N LEU A 29 -5.40 14.01 2.86
CA LEU A 29 -5.69 14.13 1.43
C LEU A 29 -4.53 13.64 0.56
N VAL A 30 -3.28 13.98 0.92
CA VAL A 30 -2.09 13.53 0.20
C VAL A 30 -1.91 12.02 0.34
N SER A 31 -2.08 11.45 1.54
CA SER A 31 -2.00 9.99 1.76
C SER A 31 -3.10 9.25 0.99
N SER A 32 -4.32 9.80 0.98
CA SER A 32 -5.45 9.22 0.23
C SER A 32 -5.22 9.29 -1.28
N ALA A 33 -4.70 10.41 -1.77
CA ALA A 33 -4.35 10.57 -3.17
C ALA A 33 -3.20 9.63 -3.58
N TYR A 34 -2.19 9.46 -2.71
CA TYR A 34 -1.09 8.52 -2.94
C TYR A 34 -1.58 7.06 -3.04
N TRP A 35 -2.64 6.71 -2.31
CA TRP A 35 -3.32 5.41 -2.43
C TRP A 35 -4.14 5.25 -3.72
N LEU A 36 -4.60 6.35 -4.31
CA LEU A 36 -5.44 6.39 -5.52
C LEU A 36 -4.63 6.54 -6.82
N TRP A 37 -3.32 6.78 -6.75
CA TRP A 37 -2.50 6.89 -7.95
C TRP A 37 -2.35 5.51 -8.64
N PRO A 38 -2.62 5.40 -9.95
CA PRO A 38 -2.46 4.14 -10.67
C PRO A 38 -0.98 3.75 -10.67
N THR A 39 -0.66 2.60 -10.08
CA THR A 39 0.67 2.00 -10.21
C THR A 39 0.89 1.59 -11.67
N PRO A 40 2.08 1.79 -12.25
CA PRO A 40 2.41 1.27 -13.57
C PRO A 40 2.20 -0.26 -13.58
N THR A 41 1.53 -0.77 -14.60
CA THR A 41 1.18 -2.20 -14.74
C THR A 41 2.45 -3.03 -14.94
N VAL A 42 2.80 -3.81 -13.93
CA VAL A 42 4.02 -4.66 -13.94
C VAL A 42 3.71 -5.99 -14.61
N THR A 43 4.43 -6.31 -15.68
CA THR A 43 4.48 -7.66 -16.25
C THR A 43 5.30 -8.54 -15.31
N LEU A 44 4.70 -9.51 -14.61
CA LEU A 44 5.51 -10.53 -13.94
C LEU A 44 6.00 -11.55 -14.98
N ASP A 45 7.21 -12.04 -14.79
CA ASP A 45 7.69 -13.25 -15.43
C ASP A 45 7.09 -14.50 -14.72
N ASP A 46 7.17 -15.68 -15.34
CA ASP A 46 6.51 -16.89 -14.83
C ASP A 46 6.93 -17.24 -13.39
N ALA A 47 8.21 -17.07 -13.08
CA ALA A 47 8.73 -17.27 -11.73
C ALA A 47 8.17 -16.21 -10.75
N GLY A 48 8.09 -14.95 -11.18
CA GLY A 48 7.46 -13.86 -10.43
C GLY A 48 5.98 -14.09 -10.16
N TYR A 49 5.23 -14.64 -11.11
CA TYR A 49 3.81 -14.98 -10.94
C TYR A 49 3.62 -16.09 -9.89
N GLN A 50 4.39 -17.17 -9.97
CA GLN A 50 4.33 -18.27 -8.99
C GLN A 50 4.71 -17.79 -7.59
N LEU A 51 5.74 -16.94 -7.49
CA LEU A 51 6.15 -16.35 -6.22
C LEU A 51 5.06 -15.43 -5.64
N THR A 52 4.42 -14.62 -6.48
CA THR A 52 3.29 -13.77 -6.08
C THR A 52 2.09 -14.59 -5.61
N MET A 53 1.84 -15.75 -6.23
CA MET A 53 0.78 -16.68 -5.81
C MET A 53 1.09 -17.34 -4.46
N ALA A 54 2.35 -17.70 -4.20
CA ALA A 54 2.79 -18.16 -2.89
C ALA A 54 2.64 -17.06 -1.83
N LEU A 55 3.05 -15.83 -2.17
CA LEU A 55 2.95 -14.67 -1.30
C LEU A 55 1.50 -14.29 -0.99
N TYR A 56 0.57 -14.46 -1.95
CA TYR A 56 -0.85 -14.32 -1.72
C TYR A 56 -1.36 -15.26 -0.61
N ARG A 57 -0.96 -16.54 -0.63
CA ARG A 57 -1.34 -17.50 0.41
C ARG A 57 -0.79 -17.11 1.77
N ILE A 58 0.48 -16.71 1.82
CA ILE A 58 1.16 -16.24 3.04
C ILE A 58 0.45 -15.02 3.62
N CYS A 59 0.17 -14.00 2.80
CA CYS A 59 -0.54 -12.80 3.24
C CYS A 59 -1.97 -13.11 3.71
N ASN A 60 -2.64 -14.08 3.08
CA ASN A 60 -4.00 -14.49 3.46
C ASN A 60 -4.04 -15.27 4.79
N GLN A 61 -2.94 -15.93 5.16
CA GLN A 61 -2.79 -16.66 6.42
C GLN A 61 -2.09 -15.81 7.49
N GLU A 62 -1.66 -14.60 7.15
CA GLU A 62 -0.83 -13.73 8.00
C GLU A 62 0.41 -14.49 8.55
N ASP A 63 0.99 -15.37 7.73
CA ASP A 63 2.10 -16.24 8.11
C ASP A 63 3.44 -15.48 8.06
N ALA A 64 3.82 -14.92 9.21
CA ALA A 64 5.09 -14.19 9.35
C ALA A 64 6.33 -15.07 9.10
N GLU A 65 6.28 -16.36 9.45
CA GLU A 65 7.43 -17.26 9.22
C GLU A 65 7.59 -17.57 7.74
N GLY A 66 6.48 -17.84 7.05
CA GLY A 66 6.44 -17.99 5.60
C GLY A 66 6.91 -16.74 4.88
N LEU A 67 6.52 -15.56 5.36
CA LEU A 67 6.95 -14.27 4.79
C LEU A 67 8.48 -14.10 4.86
N GLU A 68 9.09 -14.40 6.00
CA GLU A 68 10.55 -14.28 6.15
C GLU A 68 11.31 -15.29 5.28
N LYS A 69 10.78 -16.51 5.13
CA LYS A 69 11.35 -17.51 4.21
C LYS A 69 11.31 -17.01 2.77
N VAL A 70 10.19 -16.45 2.32
CA VAL A 70 10.06 -15.90 0.97
C VAL A 70 10.95 -14.68 0.75
N ALA A 71 11.03 -13.77 1.72
CA ALA A 71 11.94 -12.62 1.65
C ALA A 71 13.39 -13.05 1.48
N ARG A 72 13.83 -14.05 2.24
CA ARG A 72 15.17 -14.61 2.11
C ARG A 72 15.40 -15.30 0.76
N SER A 73 14.42 -16.07 0.29
CA SER A 73 14.49 -16.72 -1.02
C SER A 73 14.61 -15.72 -2.17
N LEU A 74 13.92 -14.58 -2.09
CA LEU A 74 14.01 -13.52 -3.11
C LEU A 74 15.44 -12.99 -3.27
N ASP A 75 16.19 -12.89 -2.18
CA ASP A 75 17.58 -12.41 -2.21
C ASP A 75 18.57 -13.53 -2.56
N GLN A 76 18.32 -14.75 -2.10
CA GLN A 76 19.30 -15.83 -2.13
C GLN A 76 19.12 -16.83 -3.29
N SER A 77 17.93 -16.92 -3.89
CA SER A 77 17.66 -17.89 -4.95
C SER A 77 18.14 -17.37 -6.31
N PRO A 78 19.03 -18.10 -7.03
CA PRO A 78 19.49 -17.72 -8.37
C PRO A 78 18.35 -17.58 -9.38
N GLU A 79 17.34 -18.45 -9.28
CA GLU A 79 16.14 -18.42 -10.13
C GLU A 79 15.32 -17.14 -9.91
N LEU A 80 15.31 -16.63 -8.68
CA LEU A 80 14.63 -15.38 -8.36
C LEU A 80 15.52 -14.16 -8.66
N GLN A 81 16.83 -14.34 -8.85
CA GLN A 81 17.73 -13.28 -9.34
C GLN A 81 17.56 -13.04 -10.84
N SER A 82 17.06 -14.01 -11.60
CA SER A 82 16.68 -13.82 -13.01
C SER A 82 15.33 -13.12 -13.23
N LEU A 83 14.58 -12.79 -12.16
CA LEU A 83 13.37 -11.98 -12.28
C LEU A 83 13.70 -10.63 -12.91
N SER A 84 12.74 -10.07 -13.66
CA SER A 84 12.86 -8.67 -14.09
C SER A 84 12.95 -7.74 -12.88
N ASN A 85 13.58 -6.57 -13.07
CA ASN A 85 13.69 -5.58 -12.00
C ASN A 85 12.31 -5.13 -11.53
N GLU A 86 11.35 -5.06 -12.44
CA GLU A 86 9.96 -4.70 -12.22
C GLU A 86 9.25 -5.76 -11.36
N SER A 87 9.36 -7.04 -11.73
CA SER A 87 8.82 -8.16 -10.94
C SER A 87 9.39 -8.20 -9.53
N ARG A 88 10.71 -8.09 -9.42
CA ARG A 88 11.42 -8.11 -8.14
C ARG A 88 11.00 -6.93 -7.26
N HIS A 89 10.89 -5.74 -7.84
CA HIS A 89 10.43 -4.55 -7.12
C HIS A 89 8.98 -4.68 -6.64
N ALA A 90 8.08 -5.15 -7.50
CA ALA A 90 6.68 -5.37 -7.15
C ALA A 90 6.52 -6.37 -6.00
N ILE A 91 7.23 -7.49 -6.06
CA ILE A 91 7.20 -8.52 -5.01
C ILE A 91 7.82 -8.00 -3.71
N ALA A 92 8.94 -7.27 -3.78
CA ALA A 92 9.55 -6.64 -2.60
C ALA A 92 8.62 -5.63 -1.93
N MET A 93 7.83 -4.86 -2.70
CA MET A 93 6.83 -3.94 -2.17
C MET A 93 5.74 -4.66 -1.37
N VAL A 94 5.25 -5.80 -1.86
CA VAL A 94 4.29 -6.62 -1.12
C VAL A 94 4.90 -7.15 0.19
N ILE A 95 6.13 -7.68 0.12
CA ILE A 95 6.84 -8.19 1.31
C ILE A 95 7.00 -7.08 2.35
N SER A 96 7.40 -5.88 1.94
CA SER A 96 7.56 -4.72 2.84
C SER A 96 6.25 -4.37 3.56
N ARG A 97 5.13 -4.33 2.83
CA ARG A 97 3.79 -4.07 3.40
C ARG A 97 3.38 -5.15 4.41
N ALA A 98 3.60 -6.41 4.07
CA ALA A 98 3.33 -7.52 4.96
C ALA A 98 4.21 -7.48 6.22
N LYS A 99 5.50 -7.11 6.10
CA LYS A 99 6.44 -7.01 7.23
C LYS A 99 6.05 -5.94 8.25
N VAL A 100 5.43 -4.84 7.82
CA VAL A 100 4.90 -3.81 8.73
C VAL A 100 3.52 -4.16 9.31
N GLY A 101 3.02 -5.37 9.04
CA GLY A 101 1.73 -5.86 9.53
C GLY A 101 0.52 -5.45 8.69
N ASP A 102 0.73 -4.80 7.53
CA ASP A 102 -0.35 -4.42 6.63
C ASP A 102 -0.71 -5.56 5.66
N TRP A 103 -1.12 -6.69 6.25
CA TRP A 103 -1.42 -7.93 5.52
C TRP A 103 -2.52 -7.76 4.49
N LYS A 104 -3.53 -6.95 4.81
CA LYS A 104 -4.69 -6.70 3.94
C LYS A 104 -4.29 -5.91 2.70
N ASP A 105 -3.46 -4.88 2.84
CA ASP A 105 -2.95 -4.10 1.71
C ASP A 105 -1.96 -4.94 0.89
N ALA A 106 -1.10 -5.73 1.53
CA ALA A 106 -0.23 -6.70 0.85
C ALA A 106 -1.04 -7.70 0.01
N LEU A 107 -2.09 -8.30 0.58
CA LEU A 107 -2.98 -9.24 -0.11
C LEU A 107 -3.69 -8.59 -1.31
N THR A 108 -4.15 -7.35 -1.14
CA THR A 108 -4.78 -6.57 -2.21
C THR A 108 -3.79 -6.29 -3.33
N THR A 109 -2.55 -5.97 -2.98
CA THR A 109 -1.47 -5.72 -3.93
C THR A 109 -1.13 -7.01 -4.71
N CYS A 110 -1.05 -8.17 -4.06
CA CYS A 110 -0.90 -9.47 -4.73
C CYS A 110 -1.97 -9.70 -5.80
N ARG A 111 -3.25 -9.47 -5.46
CA ARG A 111 -4.35 -9.65 -6.43
C ARG A 111 -4.19 -8.72 -7.63
N LYS A 112 -3.90 -7.44 -7.39
CA LYS A 112 -3.69 -6.46 -8.46
C LYS A 112 -2.56 -6.88 -9.40
N LEU A 113 -1.43 -7.35 -8.87
CA LEU A 113 -0.30 -7.81 -9.67
C LEU A 113 -0.67 -8.99 -10.58
N MET A 114 -1.44 -9.96 -10.06
CA MET A 114 -1.91 -11.09 -10.86
C MET A 114 -2.95 -10.65 -11.91
N ASP A 115 -3.87 -9.75 -11.55
CA ASP A 115 -4.90 -9.23 -12.47
C ASP A 115 -4.28 -8.40 -13.61
N ASP A 116 -3.26 -7.59 -13.31
CA ASP A 116 -2.53 -6.78 -14.30
C ASP A 116 -1.84 -7.68 -15.34
N GLN A 117 -1.31 -8.83 -14.92
CA GLN A 117 -0.72 -9.80 -15.84
C GLN A 117 -1.73 -10.49 -16.75
N VAL A 118 -2.91 -10.85 -16.24
CA VAL A 118 -4.00 -11.41 -17.06
C VAL A 118 -4.49 -10.38 -18.10
N ARG A 119 -4.52 -9.10 -17.71
CA ARG A 119 -4.88 -8.01 -18.62
C ARG A 119 -3.82 -7.78 -19.71
N GLN A 120 -2.54 -7.86 -19.39
CA GLN A 120 -1.47 -7.69 -20.38
C GLN A 120 -1.35 -8.89 -21.33
N SER A 121 -1.45 -10.12 -20.82
CA SER A 121 -1.41 -11.32 -21.68
C SER A 121 -2.57 -11.36 -22.68
N SER A 122 -3.75 -10.89 -22.30
CA SER A 122 -4.91 -10.78 -23.21
C SER A 122 -4.84 -9.62 -24.22
N LEU A 123 -3.98 -8.61 -23.97
CA LEU A 123 -3.72 -7.52 -24.94
C LEU A 123 -2.64 -7.89 -25.96
N VAL A 124 -1.66 -8.73 -25.60
CA VAL A 124 -0.63 -9.22 -26.52
C VAL A 124 -1.18 -10.29 -27.48
N ALA A 125 -2.25 -10.98 -27.10
CA ALA A 125 -2.90 -12.02 -27.91
C ALA A 125 -3.90 -11.50 -28.97
N ARG A 126 -4.01 -10.18 -29.15
CA ARG A 126 -4.84 -9.53 -30.19
C ARG A 126 -3.96 -8.84 -31.22
#